data_AF-A0A7J9NER1-F1
#
_entry.id   AF-A0A7J9NER1-F1
#
_cell.length_a   1.000
_cell.length_b   1.000
_cell.length_c   1.000
_cell.angle_alpha   90.00
_cell.angle_beta   90.00
_cell.angle_gamma   90.00
#
_symmetry.space_group_name_H-M   'P 1'
#
loop_
_entity.id
_entity.type
_entity.pdbx_description
1 polymer ?
#
loop_
_entity_poly.entity_id
_entity_poly.type
_entity_poly.pdbx_seq_one_letter_code
_entity_poly.pdbx_strand_id
1 'polypeptide(L)'
;MSIFVNKPVIVREVFADNLEYEFMLIRSSLHNYSFVSMDTEFPGTIFKPDKRFVQLGNPEVNYRFMKVNVDALKIIQLGLTLSDSEGNLPNFGTPFCYIWEFNFKDFDIEKDHYDKESIELLKRQGIDFTRNREKGICSRDFGMMVLISGLGFGELTWVTFHSAYDFGFFLKILTQNPLPPDLKSFIRHLT
;
A
#
# COMPACT_ATOMS: atom_id res chain seq x y z
N MET A 1 35.55 14.86 8.61
CA MET A 1 34.36 14.44 9.40
C MET A 1 33.13 14.96 8.67
N SER A 2 32.44 14.09 7.93
CA SER A 2 31.11 14.40 7.41
C SER A 2 30.14 14.27 8.59
N ILE A 3 29.56 15.38 9.03
CA ILE A 3 28.43 15.34 9.95
C ILE A 3 27.25 14.85 9.09
N PHE A 4 26.85 13.59 9.27
CA PHE A 4 25.58 13.10 8.71
C PHE A 4 24.45 13.89 9.37
N VAL A 5 24.08 15.01 8.76
CA VAL A 5 22.85 15.71 9.12
C VAL A 5 21.73 14.86 8.53
N ASN A 6 21.09 14.05 9.38
CA ASN A 6 19.87 13.35 9.00
C ASN A 6 18.84 14.40 8.57
N LYS A 7 18.58 14.48 7.26
CA LYS A 7 17.56 15.36 6.71
C LYS A 7 16.20 14.96 7.30
N PRO A 8 15.37 15.91 7.77
CA PRO A 8 14.02 15.60 8.21
C PRO A 8 13.22 14.95 7.08
N VAL A 9 12.43 13.94 7.43
CA VAL A 9 11.56 13.22 6.49
C VAL A 9 10.21 13.90 6.43
N ILE A 10 9.73 14.17 5.21
CA ILE A 10 8.43 14.73 4.92
C ILE A 10 7.57 13.66 4.27
N VAL A 11 6.42 13.39 4.89
CA VAL A 11 5.36 12.57 4.31
C VAL A 11 4.61 13.42 3.29
N ARG A 12 4.61 12.98 2.03
CA ARG A 12 3.88 13.62 0.94
C ARG A 12 2.50 12.98 0.85
N GLU A 13 1.49 13.67 1.36
CA GLU A 13 0.10 13.27 1.19
C GLU A 13 -0.29 13.32 -0.30
N VAL A 14 -0.73 12.19 -0.84
CA VAL A 14 -1.14 12.06 -2.24
C VAL A 14 -2.65 11.84 -2.31
N PHE A 15 -3.31 12.73 -3.03
CA PHE A 15 -4.73 12.74 -3.36
C PHE A 15 -4.89 12.76 -4.90
N ALA A 16 -6.12 12.80 -5.39
CA ALA A 16 -6.38 12.73 -6.83
C ALA A 16 -5.77 13.89 -7.64
N ASP A 17 -5.65 15.08 -7.04
CA ASP A 17 -5.19 16.31 -7.69
C ASP A 17 -3.66 16.37 -7.90
N ASN A 18 -2.88 15.67 -7.07
CA ASN A 18 -1.42 15.62 -7.18
C ASN A 18 -0.86 14.25 -7.58
N LEU A 19 -1.71 13.24 -7.80
CA LEU A 19 -1.31 11.87 -8.12
C LEU A 19 -0.26 11.80 -9.25
N GLU A 20 -0.52 12.47 -10.37
CA GLU A 20 0.39 12.44 -11.53
C GLU A 20 1.76 13.02 -11.21
N TYR A 21 1.78 14.17 -10.53
CA TYR A 21 3.01 14.86 -10.15
C TYR A 21 3.85 14.01 -9.20
N GLU A 22 3.23 13.36 -8.22
CA GLU A 22 3.93 12.52 -7.26
C GLU A 22 4.50 11.26 -7.91
N PHE A 23 3.79 10.66 -8.86
CA PHE A 23 4.32 9.55 -9.63
C PHE A 23 5.46 9.95 -10.59
N MET A 24 5.51 11.20 -11.07
CA MET A 24 6.68 11.70 -11.80
C MET A 24 7.92 11.73 -10.90
N LEU A 25 7.78 12.17 -9.65
CA LEU A 25 8.87 12.17 -8.66
C LEU A 25 9.33 10.74 -8.35
N ILE A 26 8.39 9.82 -8.11
CA ILE A 26 8.68 8.39 -7.91
C ILE A 26 9.46 7.84 -9.10
N ARG A 27 8.95 8.00 -10.32
CA ARG A 27 9.59 7.52 -11.54
C ARG A 27 11.02 8.05 -11.68
N SER A 28 11.25 9.34 -11.43
CA SER A 28 12.60 9.93 -11.48
C SER A 28 13.57 9.40 -10.42
N SER A 29 13.04 8.79 -9.34
CA SER A 29 13.81 8.25 -8.22
C SER A 29 14.20 6.79 -8.43
N LEU A 30 13.39 6.00 -9.13
CA LEU A 30 13.55 4.53 -9.22
C LEU A 30 14.94 4.07 -9.72
N HIS A 31 15.65 4.87 -10.51
CA HIS A 31 17.00 4.54 -10.96
C HIS A 31 18.03 4.54 -9.82
N ASN A 32 17.88 5.44 -8.84
CA ASN A 32 18.85 5.62 -7.76
C ASN A 32 18.38 4.98 -6.44
N TYR A 33 17.08 4.72 -6.31
CA TYR A 33 16.45 4.22 -5.09
C TYR A 33 15.66 2.95 -5.43
N SER A 34 16.37 1.82 -5.51
CA SER A 34 15.85 0.54 -6.00
C SER A 34 15.15 -0.31 -4.93
N PHE A 35 15.09 0.14 -3.68
CA PHE A 35 14.37 -0.54 -2.60
C PHE A 35 13.03 0.14 -2.38
N VAL A 36 11.96 -0.66 -2.31
CA VAL A 36 10.58 -0.19 -2.16
C VAL A 36 10.00 -0.79 -0.89
N SER A 37 9.72 0.03 0.10
CA SER A 37 8.94 -0.37 1.27
C SER A 37 7.50 0.04 1.10
N MET A 38 6.57 -0.86 1.41
CA MET A 38 5.13 -0.66 1.28
C MET A 38 4.40 -1.16 2.52
N ASP A 39 3.36 -0.42 2.90
CA ASP A 39 2.41 -0.75 3.96
C ASP A 39 1.01 -0.25 3.57
N THR A 40 -0.06 -0.90 4.04
CA THR A 40 -1.43 -0.50 3.68
C THR A 40 -2.35 -0.40 4.87
N GLU A 41 -3.27 0.57 4.81
CA GLU A 41 -4.38 0.67 5.74
C GLU A 41 -5.68 0.28 5.05
N PHE A 42 -6.45 -0.57 5.71
CA PHE A 42 -7.71 -1.13 5.21
C PHE A 42 -8.65 -1.42 6.40
N PRO A 43 -9.96 -1.61 6.17
CA PRO A 43 -10.96 -1.63 7.23
C PRO A 43 -11.00 -2.96 8.02
N GLY A 44 -9.84 -3.54 8.32
CA GLY A 44 -9.69 -4.76 9.12
C GLY A 44 -10.09 -6.04 8.39
N THR A 45 -10.62 -7.00 9.15
CA THR A 45 -11.09 -8.29 8.62
C THR A 45 -12.50 -8.58 9.10
N ILE A 46 -13.41 -8.88 8.17
CA ILE A 46 -14.80 -9.22 8.46
C ILE A 46 -15.06 -10.74 8.43
N PHE A 47 -14.18 -11.49 7.74
CA PHE A 47 -14.18 -12.96 7.75
C PHE A 47 -12.99 -13.45 8.57
N LYS A 48 -13.26 -14.03 9.75
CA LYS A 48 -12.20 -14.48 10.67
C LYS A 48 -12.17 -16.02 10.73
N PRO A 49 -10.99 -16.66 10.64
CA PRO A 49 -10.87 -18.08 10.92
C PRO A 49 -11.21 -18.39 12.38
N ASP A 50 -11.74 -19.59 12.63
CA ASP A 50 -11.72 -20.15 13.98
C ASP A 50 -10.26 -20.24 14.45
N LYS A 51 -10.00 -19.83 15.69
CA LYS A 51 -8.66 -19.80 16.30
C LYS A 51 -7.91 -21.13 16.16
N ARG A 52 -8.64 -22.25 16.15
CA ARG A 52 -8.08 -23.60 15.95
C ARG A 52 -7.41 -23.75 14.59
N PHE A 53 -7.95 -23.14 13.53
CA PHE A 53 -7.35 -23.19 12.20
C PHE A 53 -6.11 -22.30 12.07
N VAL A 54 -6.08 -21.17 12.79
CA VAL A 54 -4.90 -20.29 12.84
C VAL A 54 -3.72 -20.98 13.51
N GLN A 55 -3.97 -21.70 14.60
CA GLN A 55 -2.94 -22.44 15.34
C GLN A 55 -2.26 -23.55 14.53
N LEU A 56 -2.94 -24.08 13.50
CA LEU A 56 -2.37 -25.09 12.61
C LEU A 56 -1.36 -24.50 11.60
N GLY A 57 -1.30 -23.18 11.45
CA GLY A 57 -0.30 -22.51 10.63
C GLY A 57 -0.36 -22.84 9.13
N ASN A 58 -1.51 -23.31 8.61
CA ASN A 58 -1.64 -23.74 7.22
C ASN A 58 -1.68 -22.53 6.26
N PRO A 59 -0.69 -22.37 5.35
CA PRO A 59 -0.64 -21.22 4.43
C PRO A 59 -1.84 -21.12 3.48
N GLU A 60 -2.40 -22.24 3.03
CA GLU A 60 -3.57 -22.25 2.13
C GLU A 60 -4.82 -21.74 2.86
N VAL A 61 -4.97 -22.08 4.14
CA VAL A 61 -6.07 -21.58 4.97
C VAL A 61 -5.90 -20.08 5.18
N ASN A 62 -4.69 -19.62 5.51
CA ASN A 62 -4.38 -18.21 5.69
C ASN A 62 -4.65 -17.41 4.40
N TYR A 63 -4.22 -17.94 3.25
CA TYR A 63 -4.49 -17.35 1.94
C TYR A 63 -5.99 -17.23 1.68
N ARG A 64 -6.76 -18.30 1.94
CA ARG A 64 -8.21 -18.28 1.73
C ARG A 64 -8.89 -17.17 2.54
N PHE A 65 -8.50 -16.98 3.81
CA PHE A 65 -9.07 -15.92 4.65
C PHE A 65 -8.60 -14.53 4.22
N MET A 66 -7.32 -14.37 3.86
CA MET A 66 -6.83 -13.12 3.29
C MET A 66 -7.61 -12.76 2.02
N LYS A 67 -7.73 -13.71 1.09
CA LYS A 67 -8.46 -13.55 -0.17
C LYS A 67 -9.89 -13.06 0.02
N VAL A 68 -10.70 -13.76 0.82
CA VAL A 68 -12.12 -13.38 0.98
C VAL A 68 -12.29 -12.00 1.63
N ASN A 69 -11.36 -11.59 2.50
CA ASN A 69 -11.37 -10.24 3.06
C ASN A 69 -10.93 -9.20 2.03
N VAL A 70 -9.79 -9.41 1.36
CA VAL A 70 -9.28 -8.46 0.36
C VAL A 70 -10.27 -8.28 -0.78
N ASP A 71 -10.92 -9.35 -1.26
CA ASP A 71 -11.93 -9.26 -2.31
C ASP A 71 -13.15 -8.42 -1.87
N ALA A 72 -13.60 -8.60 -0.62
CA ALA A 72 -14.79 -7.95 -0.08
C ALA A 72 -14.56 -6.51 0.41
N LEU A 73 -13.33 -6.16 0.78
CA LEU A 73 -12.98 -4.88 1.39
C LEU A 73 -12.28 -3.95 0.40
N LYS A 74 -12.15 -2.68 0.78
CA LYS A 74 -11.53 -1.65 -0.03
C LYS A 74 -10.37 -1.01 0.72
N ILE A 75 -9.31 -0.70 0.00
CA ILE A 75 -8.13 -0.02 0.55
C ILE A 75 -8.50 1.39 1.01
N ILE A 76 -7.84 1.88 2.06
CA ILE A 76 -8.01 3.23 2.60
C ILE A 76 -6.75 4.05 2.33
N GLN A 77 -5.57 3.48 2.60
CA GLN A 77 -4.29 4.16 2.46
C GLN A 77 -3.19 3.20 2.01
N LEU A 78 -2.16 3.72 1.34
CA LEU A 78 -0.92 3.01 1.04
C LEU A 78 0.27 3.91 1.34
N GLY A 79 1.19 3.45 2.19
CA GLY A 79 2.49 4.06 2.41
C GLY A 79 3.51 3.51 1.41
N LEU A 80 4.34 4.38 0.83
CA LEU A 80 5.43 3.99 -0.07
C LEU A 80 6.70 4.74 0.30
N THR A 81 7.79 4.01 0.49
CA THR A 81 9.12 4.56 0.71
C THR A 81 10.09 3.98 -0.30
N LEU A 82 10.85 4.86 -0.96
CA LEU A 82 11.97 4.45 -1.80
C LEU A 82 13.27 4.67 -1.02
N SER A 83 14.20 3.72 -1.11
CA SER A 83 15.56 3.91 -0.61
C SER A 83 16.62 3.30 -1.52
N ASP A 84 17.86 3.74 -1.35
CA ASP A 84 19.02 3.02 -1.92
C ASP A 84 19.43 1.86 -1.00
N SER A 85 20.51 1.17 -1.37
CA SER A 85 21.05 0.03 -0.60
C SER A 85 21.63 0.41 0.77
N GLU A 86 21.91 1.69 1.02
CA GLU A 86 22.39 2.20 2.30
C GLU A 86 21.23 2.76 3.17
N GLY A 87 20.00 2.75 2.65
CA GLY A 87 18.83 3.28 3.33
C GLY A 87 18.64 4.79 3.18
N ASN A 88 19.36 5.45 2.26
CA ASN A 88 19.14 6.87 1.97
C ASN A 88 17.84 7.06 1.18
N LEU A 89 17.12 8.15 1.47
CA LEU A 89 15.84 8.48 0.85
C LEU A 89 15.97 9.55 -0.24
N PRO A 90 15.04 9.60 -1.21
CA PRO A 90 14.96 10.68 -2.19
C PRO A 90 14.85 12.04 -1.51
N ASN A 91 15.71 12.97 -1.92
CA ASN A 91 15.73 14.35 -1.40
C ASN A 91 15.57 15.43 -2.48
N PHE A 92 15.63 15.06 -3.77
CA PHE A 92 15.47 15.98 -4.90
C PHE A 92 16.31 17.29 -4.81
N GLY A 93 17.48 17.23 -4.17
CA GLY A 93 18.33 18.40 -3.96
C GLY A 93 17.85 19.38 -2.87
N THR A 94 16.82 19.03 -2.10
CA THR A 94 16.27 19.86 -1.01
C THR A 94 16.89 19.46 0.34
N PRO A 95 16.65 20.25 1.43
CA PRO A 95 17.09 19.88 2.77
C PRO A 95 16.22 18.80 3.44
N PHE A 96 15.26 18.21 2.73
CA PHE A 96 14.34 17.20 3.24
C PHE A 96 14.51 15.86 2.51
N CYS A 97 14.07 14.78 3.16
CA CYS A 97 13.83 13.49 2.53
C CYS A 97 12.32 13.28 2.35
N TYR A 98 11.92 12.47 1.39
CA TYR A 98 10.50 12.32 1.04
C TYR A 98 10.06 10.87 1.00
N ILE A 99 8.88 10.63 1.58
CA ILE A 99 8.11 9.38 1.46
C ILE A 99 6.67 9.71 1.08
N TRP A 100 5.91 8.74 0.59
CA TRP A 100 4.57 8.98 0.07
C TRP A 100 3.49 8.28 0.88
N GLU A 101 2.36 8.95 0.99
CA GLU A 101 1.14 8.42 1.60
C GLU A 101 -0.02 8.63 0.64
N PHE A 102 -0.48 7.56 0.00
CA PHE A 102 -1.58 7.58 -0.95
C PHE A 102 -2.90 7.36 -0.24
N ASN A 103 -3.84 8.30 -0.41
CA ASN A 103 -5.15 8.30 0.24
C ASN A 103 -6.24 7.96 -0.78
N PHE A 104 -7.01 6.90 -0.55
CA PHE A 104 -7.96 6.35 -1.53
C PHE A 104 -9.41 6.76 -1.23
N LYS A 105 -10.20 7.01 -2.28
CA LYS A 105 -11.64 7.32 -2.18
C LYS A 105 -12.56 6.10 -2.25
N ASP A 106 -11.98 4.92 -2.50
CA ASP A 106 -12.72 3.69 -2.79
C ASP A 106 -13.63 3.29 -1.62
N PHE A 107 -13.15 3.47 -0.38
CA PHE A 107 -13.87 3.15 0.85
C PHE A 107 -14.84 4.27 1.27
N ASP A 108 -16.11 3.91 1.46
CA ASP A 108 -17.18 4.76 1.98
C ASP A 108 -17.75 4.13 3.26
N ILE A 109 -17.50 4.78 4.41
CA ILE A 109 -17.90 4.30 5.73
C ILE A 109 -19.43 4.11 5.86
N GLU A 110 -20.23 4.78 5.03
CA GLU A 110 -21.70 4.69 5.08
C GLU A 110 -22.24 3.50 4.27
N LYS A 111 -21.42 2.90 3.40
CA LYS A 111 -21.87 1.89 2.42
C LYS A 111 -21.10 0.57 2.48
N ASP A 112 -19.81 0.63 2.79
CA ASP A 112 -18.93 -0.52 2.71
C ASP A 112 -18.88 -1.32 4.01
N HIS A 113 -18.52 -2.59 3.91
CA HIS A 113 -18.29 -3.44 5.08
C HIS A 113 -16.95 -3.09 5.73
N TYR A 114 -16.88 -3.19 7.06
CA TYR A 114 -15.67 -2.95 7.82
C TYR A 114 -15.72 -3.61 9.21
N ASP A 115 -14.55 -3.82 9.80
CA ASP A 115 -14.40 -4.11 11.22
C ASP A 115 -14.46 -2.79 12.02
N LYS A 116 -15.36 -2.72 13.00
CA LYS A 116 -15.61 -1.50 13.78
C LYS A 116 -14.40 -1.07 14.61
N GLU A 117 -13.67 -2.03 15.18
CA GLU A 117 -12.49 -1.72 16.00
C GLU A 117 -11.37 -1.16 15.13
N SER A 118 -11.17 -1.73 13.94
CA SER A 118 -10.23 -1.20 12.95
C SER A 118 -10.57 0.23 12.53
N ILE A 119 -11.83 0.53 12.21
CA ILE A 119 -12.23 1.90 11.83
C ILE A 119 -12.03 2.90 12.98
N GLU A 120 -12.37 2.52 14.22
CA GLU A 120 -12.16 3.41 15.36
C GLU A 120 -10.67 3.64 15.65
N LEU A 121 -9.82 2.64 15.42
CA LEU A 121 -8.36 2.81 15.50
C LEU A 121 -7.85 3.79 14.42
N LEU A 122 -8.25 3.60 13.16
CA LEU A 122 -7.85 4.46 12.04
C LEU A 122 -8.28 5.91 12.25
N LYS A 123 -9.49 6.15 12.78
CA LYS A 123 -9.94 7.51 13.17
C LYS A 123 -9.02 8.13 14.23
N ARG A 124 -8.62 7.36 15.25
CA ARG A 124 -7.72 7.83 16.31
C ARG A 124 -6.31 8.11 15.79
N GLN A 125 -5.89 7.42 14.75
CA GLN A 125 -4.62 7.65 14.05
C GLN A 125 -4.66 8.86 13.09
N GLY A 126 -5.84 9.46 12.90
CA GLY A 126 -6.00 10.71 12.16
C GLY A 126 -6.54 10.56 10.73
N ILE A 127 -6.99 9.38 10.32
CA ILE A 127 -7.60 9.20 8.99
C ILE A 127 -8.91 9.99 8.89
N ASP A 128 -8.94 10.92 7.93
CA ASP A 128 -10.13 11.68 7.56
C ASP A 128 -10.87 10.99 6.41
N PHE A 129 -11.82 10.12 6.77
CA PHE A 129 -12.66 9.40 5.82
C PHE A 129 -13.49 10.34 4.93
N THR A 130 -13.84 11.55 5.40
CA THR A 130 -14.57 12.53 4.59
C THR A 130 -13.67 13.08 3.49
N ARG A 131 -12.46 13.51 3.86
CA ARG A 131 -11.45 13.98 2.90
C ARG A 131 -11.07 12.89 1.90
N ASN A 132 -10.93 11.64 2.35
CA ASN A 132 -10.66 10.50 1.47
C ASN A 132 -11.77 10.31 0.44
N ARG A 133 -13.04 10.34 0.86
CA ARG A 133 -14.18 10.21 -0.07
C ARG A 133 -14.24 11.35 -1.09
N GLU A 134 -13.94 12.58 -0.67
CA GLU A 134 -14.07 13.78 -1.52
C GLU A 134 -12.88 13.99 -2.46
N LYS A 135 -11.65 13.73 -2.00
CA LYS A 135 -10.41 14.09 -2.69
C LYS A 135 -9.51 12.90 -3.00
N GLY A 136 -9.82 11.72 -2.44
CA GLY A 136 -8.98 10.54 -2.53
C GLY A 136 -8.83 10.02 -3.96
N ILE A 137 -7.76 9.26 -4.13
CA ILE A 137 -7.37 8.62 -5.38
C ILE A 137 -8.34 7.48 -5.68
N CYS A 138 -8.79 7.38 -6.93
CA CYS A 138 -9.40 6.16 -7.44
C CYS A 138 -8.34 5.07 -7.55
N SER A 139 -8.51 3.93 -6.86
CA SER A 139 -7.50 2.85 -6.87
C SER A 139 -7.12 2.38 -8.27
N ARG A 140 -8.07 2.40 -9.23
CA ARG A 140 -7.80 2.11 -10.64
C ARG A 140 -6.79 3.08 -11.28
N ASP A 141 -6.91 4.37 -10.98
CA ASP A 141 -6.01 5.40 -11.53
C ASP A 141 -4.61 5.24 -10.91
N PHE A 142 -4.53 4.98 -9.60
CA PHE A 142 -3.28 4.58 -8.95
C PHE A 142 -2.64 3.36 -9.61
N GLY A 143 -3.42 2.29 -9.85
CA GLY A 143 -2.93 1.08 -10.51
C GLY A 143 -2.35 1.36 -11.89
N MET A 144 -3.00 2.22 -12.68
CA MET A 144 -2.47 2.66 -13.98
C MET A 144 -1.14 3.40 -13.82
N MET A 145 -1.02 4.30 -12.84
CA MET A 145 0.21 5.04 -12.57
C MET A 145 1.37 4.13 -12.15
N VAL A 146 1.10 3.10 -11.34
CA VAL A 146 2.10 2.07 -10.99
C VAL A 146 2.62 1.35 -12.24
N LEU A 147 1.72 0.96 -13.15
CA LEU A 147 2.08 0.23 -14.36
C LEU A 147 2.96 1.08 -15.30
N ILE A 148 2.68 2.38 -15.45
CA ILE A 148 3.42 3.26 -16.37
C ILE A 148 4.65 3.93 -15.75
N SER A 149 4.79 3.94 -14.42
CA SER A 149 5.91 4.56 -13.71
C SER A 149 7.17 3.70 -13.68
N GLY A 150 7.03 2.39 -13.91
CA GLY A 150 8.11 1.41 -13.75
C GLY A 150 8.19 0.79 -12.34
N LEU A 151 7.37 1.26 -11.39
CA LEU A 151 7.33 0.74 -10.02
C LEU A 151 6.90 -0.75 -9.97
N GLY A 152 6.13 -1.23 -10.96
CA GLY A 152 5.68 -2.63 -11.02
C GLY A 152 6.59 -3.59 -11.81
N PHE A 153 7.60 -3.10 -12.54
CA PHE A 153 8.34 -3.91 -13.52
C PHE A 153 9.87 -3.68 -13.52
N GLY A 154 10.40 -2.87 -12.60
CA GLY A 154 11.84 -2.65 -12.47
C GLY A 154 12.56 -3.76 -11.69
N GLU A 155 13.89 -3.77 -11.76
CA GLU A 155 14.76 -4.54 -10.85
C GLU A 155 14.74 -3.92 -9.44
N LEU A 156 13.57 -4.01 -8.79
CA LEU A 156 13.30 -3.41 -7.49
C LEU A 156 13.28 -4.47 -6.40
N THR A 157 13.83 -4.12 -5.23
CA THR A 157 13.75 -4.95 -4.03
C THR A 157 12.59 -4.49 -3.16
N TRP A 158 11.57 -5.32 -3.00
CA TRP A 158 10.43 -5.02 -2.14
C TRP A 158 10.72 -5.42 -0.69
N VAL A 159 10.59 -4.47 0.23
CA VAL A 159 10.79 -4.63 1.67
C VAL A 159 9.44 -4.51 2.35
N THR A 160 9.04 -5.53 3.11
CA THR A 160 7.69 -5.55 3.70
C THR A 160 7.67 -6.23 5.07
N PHE A 161 6.60 -6.02 5.83
CA PHE A 161 6.42 -6.58 7.17
C PHE A 161 4.99 -7.11 7.32
N HIS A 162 4.82 -8.42 7.56
CA HIS A 162 3.49 -9.06 7.68
C HIS A 162 2.53 -8.79 6.49
N SER A 163 3.08 -8.75 5.28
CA SER A 163 2.48 -8.10 4.10
C SER A 163 1.55 -8.92 3.22
N ALA A 164 1.00 -10.01 3.76
CA ALA A 164 0.07 -10.84 3.00
C ALA A 164 -1.15 -10.05 2.51
N TYR A 165 -1.67 -9.15 3.35
CA TYR A 165 -2.78 -8.26 2.98
C TYR A 165 -2.32 -7.10 2.10
N ASP A 166 -1.15 -6.51 2.35
CA ASP A 166 -0.61 -5.40 1.55
C ASP A 166 -0.45 -5.81 0.08
N PHE A 167 0.22 -6.95 -0.18
CA PHE A 167 0.32 -7.48 -1.54
C PHE A 167 -1.02 -7.96 -2.08
N GLY A 168 -1.93 -8.42 -1.22
CA GLY A 168 -3.31 -8.73 -1.62
C GLY A 168 -4.01 -7.51 -2.20
N PHE A 169 -4.05 -6.39 -1.48
CA PHE A 169 -4.65 -5.16 -1.98
C PHE A 169 -3.89 -4.62 -3.18
N PHE A 170 -2.57 -4.60 -3.15
CA PHE A 170 -1.76 -4.13 -4.27
C PHE A 170 -2.04 -4.93 -5.55
N LEU A 171 -2.09 -6.27 -5.48
CA LEU A 171 -2.42 -7.11 -6.63
C LEU A 171 -3.87 -6.93 -7.09
N LYS A 172 -4.83 -6.80 -6.15
CA LYS A 172 -6.23 -6.49 -6.50
C LYS A 172 -6.32 -5.18 -7.29
N ILE A 173 -5.56 -4.16 -6.88
CA ILE A 173 -5.51 -2.87 -7.57
C ILE A 173 -4.85 -3.00 -8.94
N LEU A 174 -3.73 -3.70 -9.07
CA LEU A 174 -3.07 -3.84 -10.38
C LEU A 174 -3.87 -4.67 -11.38
N THR A 175 -4.53 -5.71 -10.90
CA THR A 175 -5.30 -6.63 -11.77
C THR A 175 -6.73 -6.17 -12.02
N GLN A 176 -7.28 -5.30 -11.16
CA GLN A 176 -8.69 -4.89 -11.20
C GLN A 176 -9.67 -6.09 -11.15
N ASN A 177 -9.24 -7.19 -10.54
CA ASN A 177 -9.98 -8.45 -10.44
C ASN A 177 -9.94 -8.98 -9.00
N PRO A 178 -10.87 -9.89 -8.63
CA PRO A 178 -10.70 -10.69 -7.43
C PRO A 178 -9.36 -11.42 -7.44
N LEU A 179 -8.79 -11.67 -6.26
CA LEU A 179 -7.51 -12.35 -6.14
C LEU A 179 -7.54 -13.74 -6.79
N PRO A 180 -6.38 -14.32 -7.15
CA PRO A 180 -6.30 -15.68 -7.70
C PRO A 180 -7.02 -16.73 -6.83
N PRO A 181 -7.47 -17.87 -7.39
CA PRO A 181 -8.28 -18.83 -6.64
C PRO A 181 -7.50 -19.58 -5.55
N ASP A 182 -6.18 -19.68 -5.68
CA ASP A 182 -5.31 -20.47 -4.81
C ASP A 182 -3.96 -19.77 -4.56
N LEU A 183 -3.27 -20.17 -3.49
CA LEU A 183 -2.02 -19.55 -3.06
C LEU A 183 -0.93 -19.66 -4.13
N LYS A 184 -0.84 -20.79 -4.83
CA LYS A 184 0.17 -21.00 -5.87
C LYS A 184 -0.01 -20.03 -7.04
N SER A 185 -1.25 -19.79 -7.44
CA SER A 185 -1.59 -18.81 -8.49
C SER A 185 -1.33 -17.37 -8.02
N PHE A 186 -1.57 -17.06 -6.74
CA PHE A 186 -1.23 -15.76 -6.15
C PHE A 186 0.27 -15.49 -6.16
N ILE A 187 1.08 -16.43 -5.67
CA ILE A 187 2.53 -16.28 -5.63
C ILE A 187 3.12 -16.08 -7.02
N ARG A 188 2.58 -16.73 -8.06
CA ARG A 188 3.04 -16.53 -9.44
C ARG A 188 2.86 -15.10 -9.96
N HIS A 189 1.93 -14.33 -9.41
CA HIS A 189 1.78 -12.92 -9.79
C HIS A 189 2.81 -12.01 -9.09
N LEU A 190 3.48 -12.50 -8.03
CA LEU A 190 4.44 -11.75 -7.23
C LEU A 190 5.91 -12.09 -7.55
N THR A 191 6.16 -13.08 -8.41
CA THR A 191 7.49 -13.61 -8.77
C THR A 191 7.68 -13.57 -10.28
#